data_AF-A0A1B6VFS6-F1
#
_entry.id   AF-A0A1B6VFS6-F1
#
_cell.length_a   1.000
_cell.length_b   1.000
_cell.length_c   1.000
_cell.angle_alpha   90.00
_cell.angle_beta   90.00
_cell.angle_gamma   90.00
#
_symmetry.space_group_name_H-M   'P 1'
#
loop_
_entity.id
_entity.type
_entity.pdbx_description
1 polymer ?
#
loop_
_entity_poly.entity_id
_entity_poly.type
_entity_poly.pdbx_seq_one_letter_code
_entity_poly.pdbx_strand_id
1 'polypeptide(L)'
;MNDNFLVGDLIKAKQSVIDATTSEISRNTLGPYFLQRRPALVLGFDSVGSGSRRIAWIAYKRKNGKWYEYGWPVDLSKYELVSRPEKSSILNPFKTWGIPPELKRITLVRSKKCFYSFQWATGTSTTDPNTPLMYQPLPMSNIDLGAYIRLALSKASDHTSQKIDGKLPEDYRKKILRQTNENGKIITEEFCGKYKLEPTKLFSSRSKIHIYQLLDCYQLHPCVQYRGSDTFVSINESDENLGIATLQMLDRPYMAEKKYCEKYSYFSNIMPYLEQSIIDADF
;
A
#
# COMPACT_ATOMS: atom_id res chain seq x y z
N MET A 1 -24.92 -3.76 -0.14
CA MET A 1 -23.67 -4.51 0.08
C MET A 1 -22.84 -4.39 -1.19
N ASN A 2 -21.67 -3.73 -1.13
CA ASN A 2 -20.70 -3.64 -2.25
C ASN A 2 -19.51 -4.59 -2.02
N ASP A 3 -19.68 -5.58 -1.15
CA ASP A 3 -18.55 -6.27 -0.51
C ASP A 3 -17.93 -7.38 -1.39
N ASN A 4 -18.33 -7.45 -2.67
CA ASN A 4 -17.99 -8.56 -3.55
C ASN A 4 -17.01 -8.21 -4.68
N PHE A 5 -16.53 -6.98 -4.82
CA PHE A 5 -15.52 -6.70 -5.86
C PHE A 5 -14.18 -7.36 -5.53
N LEU A 6 -13.52 -7.88 -6.56
CA LEU A 6 -12.23 -8.55 -6.54
C LEU A 6 -11.27 -7.89 -7.52
N VAL A 7 -9.96 -8.04 -7.28
CA VAL A 7 -8.94 -7.66 -8.26
C VAL A 7 -9.17 -8.46 -9.54
N GLY A 8 -9.14 -7.76 -10.67
CA GLY A 8 -9.43 -8.29 -12.00
C GLY A 8 -10.89 -8.16 -12.43
N ASP A 9 -11.81 -7.80 -11.53
CA ASP A 9 -13.21 -7.61 -11.90
C ASP A 9 -13.36 -6.50 -12.95
N LEU A 10 -14.10 -6.83 -14.02
CA LEU A 10 -14.58 -5.87 -15.00
C LEU A 10 -15.88 -5.25 -14.48
N ILE A 11 -15.89 -3.93 -14.37
CA ILE A 11 -16.97 -3.16 -13.78
C ILE A 11 -17.45 -2.06 -14.74
N LYS A 12 -18.68 -1.62 -14.54
CA LYS A 12 -19.24 -0.43 -15.21
C LYS A 12 -20.00 0.43 -14.21
N ALA A 13 -20.17 1.71 -14.51
CA ALA A 13 -20.98 2.59 -13.68
C ALA A 13 -22.45 2.15 -13.70
N LYS A 14 -23.12 2.23 -12.54
CA LYS A 14 -24.56 1.95 -12.43
C LYS A 14 -25.35 2.97 -13.25
N GLN A 15 -26.41 2.53 -13.91
CA GLN A 15 -27.27 3.42 -14.71
C GLN A 15 -27.82 4.60 -13.88
N SER A 16 -28.22 4.36 -12.63
CA SER A 16 -28.68 5.42 -11.71
C SER A 16 -27.63 6.49 -11.43
N VAL A 17 -26.34 6.12 -11.42
CA VAL A 17 -25.24 7.07 -11.27
C VAL A 17 -25.06 7.88 -12.54
N ILE A 18 -25.16 7.24 -13.71
CA ILE A 18 -25.08 7.90 -15.01
C ILE A 18 -26.22 8.91 -15.16
N ASP A 19 -27.46 8.51 -14.88
CA ASP A 19 -28.67 9.34 -15.02
C ASP A 19 -28.66 10.53 -14.05
N ALA A 20 -28.14 10.35 -12.83
CA ALA A 20 -28.00 11.42 -11.85
C ALA A 20 -26.91 12.46 -12.21
N THR A 21 -26.13 12.24 -13.26
CA THR A 21 -25.03 13.13 -13.67
C THR A 21 -25.55 14.23 -14.61
N THR A 22 -26.34 15.17 -14.10
CA THR A 22 -26.91 16.30 -14.88
C THR A 22 -26.15 17.62 -14.76
N SER A 23 -25.03 17.68 -14.01
CA SER A 23 -24.23 18.90 -13.85
C SER A 23 -22.72 18.65 -13.78
N GLU A 24 -21.93 19.71 -14.01
CA GLU A 24 -20.47 19.68 -13.93
C GLU A 24 -19.93 19.42 -12.50
N ILE A 25 -20.70 19.80 -11.47
CA ILE A 25 -20.37 19.56 -10.06
C ILE A 25 -20.45 18.06 -9.72
N SER A 26 -21.41 17.33 -10.30
CA SER A 26 -21.54 15.88 -10.15
C SER A 26 -20.36 15.12 -10.76
N ARG A 27 -19.68 15.69 -11.77
CA ARG A 27 -18.50 15.07 -12.43
C ARG A 27 -17.29 14.97 -11.51
N ASN A 28 -17.11 15.93 -10.59
CA ASN A 28 -15.98 15.91 -9.67
C ASN A 28 -16.18 14.92 -8.52
N THR A 29 -17.43 14.69 -8.10
CA THR A 29 -17.78 13.79 -6.99
C THR A 29 -17.83 12.32 -7.40
N LEU A 30 -18.10 12.02 -8.68
CA LEU A 30 -18.31 10.65 -9.19
C LEU A 30 -17.09 10.06 -9.93
N GLY A 31 -16.02 10.83 -10.06
CA GLY A 31 -14.86 10.51 -10.90
C GLY A 31 -15.03 11.01 -12.34
N PRO A 32 -13.95 11.05 -13.14
CA PRO A 32 -13.99 11.61 -14.47
C PRO A 32 -15.14 11.06 -15.33
N TYR A 33 -15.81 11.93 -16.07
CA TYR A 33 -16.94 11.59 -16.96
C TYR A 33 -16.68 10.39 -17.88
N PHE A 34 -15.43 10.18 -18.30
CA PHE A 34 -15.09 9.04 -19.16
C PHE A 34 -15.22 7.69 -18.45
N LEU A 35 -15.07 7.62 -17.12
CA LEU A 35 -15.23 6.38 -16.34
C LEU A 35 -16.69 5.93 -16.27
N GLN A 36 -17.63 6.84 -16.49
CA GLN A 36 -19.06 6.56 -16.46
C GLN A 36 -19.55 5.85 -17.73
N ARG A 37 -18.75 5.86 -18.80
CA ARG A 37 -19.14 5.39 -20.14
C ARG A 37 -18.19 4.35 -20.72
N ARG A 38 -17.29 3.81 -19.89
CA ARG A 38 -16.24 2.90 -20.34
C ARG A 38 -16.11 1.73 -19.39
N PRO A 39 -15.70 0.56 -19.90
CA PRO A 39 -15.29 -0.53 -19.04
C PRO A 39 -14.15 -0.08 -18.11
N ALA A 40 -14.22 -0.51 -16.86
CA ALA A 40 -13.17 -0.34 -15.89
C ALA A 40 -12.75 -1.68 -15.28
N LEU A 41 -11.49 -1.83 -14.93
CA LEU A 41 -10.93 -3.01 -14.26
C LEU A 41 -10.50 -2.64 -12.86
N VAL A 42 -10.86 -3.44 -11.87
CA VAL A 42 -10.35 -3.32 -10.51
C VAL A 42 -8.91 -3.84 -10.47
N LEU A 43 -7.96 -2.98 -10.11
CA LEU A 43 -6.53 -3.31 -10.10
C LEU A 43 -6.00 -3.65 -8.71
N GLY A 44 -6.64 -3.12 -7.68
CA GLY A 44 -6.21 -3.22 -6.29
C GLY A 44 -7.11 -2.38 -5.40
N PHE A 45 -7.04 -2.59 -4.09
CA PHE A 45 -7.86 -1.88 -3.11
C PHE A 45 -6.99 -1.03 -2.21
N ASP A 46 -7.48 0.15 -1.83
CA ASP A 46 -6.86 0.96 -0.77
C ASP A 46 -6.94 0.17 0.55
N SER A 47 -5.90 -0.62 0.79
CA SER A 47 -5.86 -1.65 1.81
C SER A 47 -5.06 -1.13 2.99
N VAL A 48 -5.77 -0.85 4.08
CA VAL A 48 -5.20 -0.53 5.40
C VAL A 48 -5.89 -1.36 6.50
N GLY A 49 -6.45 -2.52 6.13
CA GLY A 49 -7.21 -3.35 7.08
C GLY A 49 -8.47 -2.66 7.60
N SER A 50 -9.08 -1.79 6.80
CA SER A 50 -10.20 -0.90 7.19
C SER A 50 -11.57 -1.59 7.28
N GLY A 51 -11.62 -2.92 7.08
CA GLY A 51 -12.86 -3.68 7.15
C GLY A 51 -13.76 -3.55 5.92
N SER A 52 -13.32 -2.88 4.85
CA SER A 52 -14.14 -2.70 3.65
C SER A 52 -13.33 -2.62 2.35
N ARG A 53 -13.94 -3.06 1.24
CA ARG A 53 -13.43 -2.95 -0.14
C ARG A 53 -14.15 -1.88 -0.95
N ARG A 54 -14.32 -0.69 -0.35
CA ARG A 54 -15.09 0.37 -1.01
C ARG A 54 -14.25 1.19 -1.98
N ILE A 55 -12.96 1.33 -1.73
CA ILE A 55 -12.07 2.22 -2.45
C ILE A 55 -11.03 1.38 -3.21
N ALA A 56 -10.93 1.57 -4.52
CA ALA A 56 -10.07 0.76 -5.37
C ALA A 56 -9.34 1.57 -6.44
N TRP A 57 -8.11 1.15 -6.76
CA TRP A 57 -7.45 1.56 -7.99
C TRP A 57 -8.08 0.82 -9.17
N ILE A 58 -8.33 1.57 -10.24
CA ILE A 58 -8.94 1.02 -11.45
C ILE A 58 -8.12 1.35 -12.70
N ALA A 59 -8.21 0.53 -13.73
CA ALA A 59 -7.89 0.93 -15.11
C ALA A 59 -9.18 1.14 -15.88
N TYR A 60 -9.14 1.94 -16.94
CA TYR A 60 -10.27 2.10 -17.86
C TYR A 60 -9.81 2.04 -19.31
N LYS A 61 -10.72 1.64 -20.20
CA LYS A 61 -10.44 1.60 -21.63
C LYS A 61 -10.65 2.98 -22.26
N ARG A 62 -9.63 3.51 -22.93
CA ARG A 62 -9.71 4.77 -23.68
C ARG A 62 -10.39 4.57 -25.03
N LYS A 63 -10.78 5.66 -25.69
CA LYS A 63 -11.39 5.64 -27.04
C LYS A 63 -10.55 4.90 -28.09
N ASN A 64 -9.24 4.85 -27.92
CA ASN A 64 -8.31 4.15 -28.81
C ASN A 64 -8.15 2.65 -28.47
N GLY A 65 -9.02 2.09 -27.63
CA GLY A 65 -9.01 0.69 -27.21
C GLY A 65 -7.95 0.33 -26.17
N LYS A 66 -7.06 1.26 -25.78
CA LYS A 66 -5.99 0.97 -24.82
C LYS A 66 -6.45 1.16 -23.37
N TRP A 67 -6.07 0.22 -22.52
CA TRP A 67 -6.22 0.35 -21.07
C TRP A 67 -5.31 1.43 -20.51
N TYR A 68 -5.81 2.17 -19.53
CA TYR A 68 -5.07 3.20 -18.83
C TYR A 68 -5.40 3.16 -17.34
N GLU A 69 -4.38 3.11 -16.49
CA GLU A 69 -4.55 3.16 -15.04
C GLU A 69 -5.01 4.54 -14.57
N TYR A 70 -6.06 4.57 -13.77
CA TYR A 70 -6.56 5.83 -13.27
C TYR A 70 -5.69 6.39 -12.15
N GLY A 71 -5.54 7.71 -12.19
CA GLY A 71 -4.80 8.59 -11.31
C GLY A 71 -5.22 8.57 -9.82
N TRP A 72 -6.36 8.00 -9.47
CA TRP A 72 -6.84 8.08 -8.10
C TRP A 72 -7.66 6.84 -7.78
N PRO A 73 -7.70 6.39 -6.53
CA PRO A 73 -8.64 5.35 -6.20
C PRO A 73 -10.08 5.90 -6.29
N VAL A 74 -11.04 5.03 -6.57
CA VAL A 74 -12.45 5.38 -6.77
C VAL A 74 -13.34 4.62 -5.80
N ASP A 75 -14.50 5.21 -5.51
CA ASP A 75 -15.55 4.55 -4.72
C ASP A 75 -16.36 3.57 -5.59
N LEU A 76 -16.22 2.28 -5.28
CA LEU A 76 -16.89 1.18 -5.95
C LEU A 76 -18.40 1.15 -5.72
N SER A 77 -18.94 1.96 -4.80
CA SER A 77 -20.39 2.03 -4.59
C SER A 77 -21.18 2.49 -5.82
N LYS A 78 -20.49 3.18 -6.73
CA LYS A 78 -21.03 3.74 -7.97
C LYS A 78 -20.99 2.77 -9.15
N TYR A 79 -20.44 1.58 -8.94
CA TYR A 79 -20.19 0.61 -10.00
C TYR A 79 -20.96 -0.69 -9.74
N GLU A 80 -21.15 -1.46 -10.80
CA GLU A 80 -21.66 -2.82 -10.77
C GLU A 80 -20.71 -3.76 -11.51
N LEU A 81 -20.69 -5.03 -11.08
CA LEU A 81 -19.88 -6.08 -11.68
C LEU A 81 -20.43 -6.44 -13.05
N VAL A 82 -19.56 -6.56 -14.04
CA VAL A 82 -19.90 -7.07 -15.38
C VAL A 82 -19.36 -8.47 -15.57
N SER A 83 -18.08 -8.68 -15.30
CA SER A 83 -17.42 -9.96 -15.44
C SER A 83 -16.30 -10.11 -14.42
N ARG A 84 -15.96 -11.36 -14.11
CA ARG A 84 -14.89 -11.73 -13.20
C ARG A 84 -13.99 -12.74 -13.90
N PRO A 85 -12.65 -12.60 -13.80
CA PRO A 85 -11.74 -13.58 -14.36
C PRO A 85 -11.89 -14.93 -13.66
N GLU A 86 -11.77 -16.02 -14.42
CA GLU A 86 -11.78 -17.39 -13.91
C GLU A 86 -10.63 -17.60 -12.91
N LYS A 87 -9.47 -16.98 -13.19
CA LYS A 87 -8.29 -16.98 -12.32
C LYS A 87 -8.36 -15.98 -11.16
N SER A 88 -9.55 -15.55 -10.75
CA SER A 88 -9.72 -14.57 -9.67
C SER A 88 -9.09 -15.02 -8.34
N SER A 89 -9.04 -16.31 -8.04
CA SER A 89 -8.38 -16.85 -6.83
C SER A 89 -6.86 -16.57 -6.81
N ILE A 90 -6.21 -16.59 -7.97
CA ILE A 90 -4.78 -16.25 -8.11
C ILE A 90 -4.55 -14.75 -7.87
N LEU A 91 -5.48 -13.92 -8.33
CA LEU A 91 -5.44 -12.46 -8.14
C LEU A 91 -5.82 -12.02 -6.72
N ASN A 92 -6.56 -12.85 -5.98
CA ASN A 92 -7.11 -12.52 -4.67
C ASN A 92 -6.80 -13.61 -3.61
N PRO A 93 -5.52 -13.96 -3.39
CA PRO A 93 -5.15 -15.06 -2.50
C PRO A 93 -5.32 -14.72 -1.00
N PHE A 94 -5.49 -13.43 -0.66
CA PHE A 94 -5.49 -12.94 0.72
C PHE A 94 -6.73 -12.13 1.06
N LYS A 95 -7.10 -12.12 2.36
CA LYS A 95 -8.19 -11.32 2.93
C LYS A 95 -7.73 -9.91 3.24
N THR A 96 -7.32 -9.16 2.21
CA THR A 96 -6.76 -7.80 2.34
C THR A 96 -7.70 -6.76 2.98
N TRP A 97 -8.99 -7.08 3.08
CA TRP A 97 -10.02 -6.25 3.69
C TRP A 97 -10.33 -6.61 5.14
N GLY A 98 -9.88 -7.78 5.61
CA GLY A 98 -10.10 -8.22 6.98
C GLY A 98 -9.43 -7.26 7.95
N ILE A 99 -10.11 -6.97 9.07
CA ILE A 99 -9.55 -6.14 10.14
C ILE A 99 -8.64 -7.05 10.97
N PRO A 100 -7.32 -6.83 11.00
CA PRO A 100 -6.45 -7.55 11.92
C PRO A 100 -6.74 -7.11 13.38
N PRO A 101 -6.46 -7.96 14.39
CA PRO A 101 -6.65 -7.60 15.79
C PRO A 101 -5.86 -6.36 16.22
N GLU A 102 -4.67 -6.18 15.64
CA GLU A 102 -3.81 -5.02 15.84
C GLU A 102 -3.26 -4.56 14.49
N LEU A 103 -3.38 -3.27 14.19
CA LEU A 103 -2.81 -2.70 13.00
C LEU A 103 -1.30 -2.42 13.20
N LYS A 104 -0.47 -3.23 12.54
CA LYS A 104 0.99 -3.10 12.63
C LYS A 104 1.56 -2.60 11.31
N ARG A 105 2.42 -1.58 11.40
CA ARG A 105 3.10 -1.01 10.24
C ARG A 105 4.52 -0.61 10.59
N ILE A 106 5.44 -0.88 9.66
CA ILE A 106 6.79 -0.32 9.67
C ILE A 106 7.10 0.41 8.36
N THR A 107 8.04 1.34 8.41
CA THR A 107 8.79 1.77 7.23
C THR A 107 10.16 1.13 7.30
N LEU A 108 10.50 0.29 6.33
CA LEU A 108 11.83 -0.29 6.19
C LEU A 108 12.64 0.54 5.21
N VAL A 109 13.89 0.83 5.57
CA VAL A 109 14.82 1.59 4.76
C VAL A 109 16.12 0.83 4.58
N ARG A 110 16.59 0.78 3.33
CA ARG A 110 17.92 0.27 3.00
C ARG A 110 18.87 1.43 2.74
N SER A 111 19.87 1.57 3.60
CA SER A 111 20.99 2.50 3.40
C SER A 111 22.18 1.78 2.75
N LYS A 112 23.30 2.51 2.57
CA LYS A 112 24.56 1.90 2.13
C LYS A 112 25.23 1.03 3.21
N LYS A 113 24.87 1.18 4.48
CA LYS A 113 25.60 0.58 5.63
C LYS A 113 24.76 -0.39 6.44
N CYS A 114 23.44 -0.23 6.43
CA CYS A 114 22.51 -0.98 7.26
C CYS A 114 21.10 -0.98 6.67
N PHE A 115 20.30 -1.93 7.14
CA PHE A 115 18.86 -1.78 7.20
C PHE A 115 18.48 -1.07 8.49
N TYR A 116 17.46 -0.22 8.43
CA TYR A 116 16.81 0.34 9.61
C TYR A 116 15.32 0.47 9.37
N SER A 117 14.54 0.44 10.44
CA SER A 117 13.08 0.53 10.33
C SER A 117 12.48 1.43 11.38
N PHE A 118 11.52 2.23 10.93
CA PHE A 118 10.62 2.96 11.81
C PHE A 118 9.39 2.10 12.09
N GLN A 119 9.15 1.79 13.35
CA GLN A 119 7.87 1.25 13.80
C GLN A 119 6.88 2.41 13.93
N TRP A 120 5.67 2.25 13.41
CA TRP A 120 4.64 3.27 13.51
C TRP A 120 3.72 3.00 14.70
N ALA A 121 3.35 4.06 15.41
CA ALA A 121 2.22 4.02 16.32
C ALA A 121 0.94 4.19 15.48
N THR A 122 0.33 3.08 15.05
CA THR A 122 -0.86 3.12 14.21
C THR A 122 -2.01 3.84 14.90
N GLY A 123 -2.85 4.54 14.14
CA GLY A 123 -3.86 5.45 14.70
C GLY A 123 -3.31 6.84 15.04
N THR A 124 -1.99 7.00 15.11
CA THR A 124 -1.32 8.31 15.18
C THR A 124 -0.77 8.73 13.81
N SER A 125 -0.01 9.82 13.78
CA SER A 125 0.73 10.30 12.60
C SER A 125 2.25 10.27 12.83
N THR A 126 2.74 9.43 13.74
CA THR A 126 4.14 9.44 14.18
C THR A 126 4.70 8.03 14.41
N THR A 127 6.03 7.93 14.54
CA THR A 127 6.68 6.66 14.89
C THR A 127 6.37 6.27 16.33
N ASP A 128 6.48 4.98 16.63
CA ASP A 128 6.20 4.46 17.95
C ASP A 128 7.15 5.09 19.00
N PRO A 129 6.62 5.80 20.01
CA PRO A 129 7.45 6.48 21.01
C PRO A 129 8.07 5.51 22.03
N ASN A 130 7.64 4.26 22.08
CA ASN A 130 8.14 3.26 23.04
C ASN A 130 9.12 2.28 22.40
N THR A 131 9.28 2.34 21.07
CA THR A 131 10.17 1.46 20.33
C THR A 131 11.37 2.26 19.79
N PRO A 132 12.59 2.01 20.29
CA PRO A 132 13.80 2.57 19.72
C PRO A 132 13.95 2.18 18.25
N LEU A 133 14.61 3.02 17.45
CA LEU A 133 14.89 2.70 16.05
C LEU A 133 15.64 1.37 15.97
N MET A 134 15.07 0.42 15.25
CA MET A 134 15.75 -0.83 14.97
C MET A 134 16.66 -0.68 13.76
N TYR A 135 17.80 -1.36 13.80
CA TYR A 135 18.73 -1.42 12.69
C TYR A 135 19.67 -2.61 12.79
N GLN A 136 20.20 -3.00 11.63
CA GLN A 136 21.15 -4.09 11.50
C GLN A 136 22.11 -3.81 10.35
N PRO A 137 23.44 -4.00 10.53
CA PRO A 137 24.44 -3.73 9.50
C PRO A 137 24.25 -4.60 8.26
N LEU A 138 24.77 -4.11 7.13
CA LEU A 138 24.92 -4.88 5.89
C LEU A 138 26.29 -5.59 5.86
N PRO A 139 26.41 -6.75 5.18
CA PRO A 139 25.34 -7.47 4.48
C PRO A 139 24.39 -8.18 5.45
N MET A 140 23.17 -8.44 5.00
CA MET A 140 22.14 -9.17 5.74
C MET A 140 21.60 -10.27 4.82
N SER A 141 21.47 -11.48 5.34
CA SER A 141 20.88 -12.58 4.57
C SER A 141 19.36 -12.38 4.38
N ASN A 142 18.76 -13.10 3.43
CA ASN A 142 17.30 -13.06 3.23
C ASN A 142 16.55 -13.49 4.49
N ILE A 143 17.02 -14.55 5.15
CA ILE A 143 16.45 -15.06 6.41
C ILE A 143 16.53 -14.00 7.50
N ASP A 144 17.69 -13.39 7.71
CA ASP A 144 17.86 -12.36 8.73
C ASP A 144 16.98 -11.14 8.45
N LEU A 145 16.78 -10.78 7.18
CA LEU A 145 15.90 -9.69 6.79
C LEU A 145 14.44 -9.99 7.09
N GLY A 146 13.95 -11.19 6.78
CA GLY A 146 12.60 -11.61 7.13
C GLY A 146 12.36 -11.61 8.64
N ALA A 147 13.28 -12.21 9.40
CA ALA A 147 13.23 -12.23 10.86
C ALA A 147 13.26 -10.82 11.45
N TYR A 148 14.11 -9.94 10.92
CA TYR A 148 14.17 -8.53 11.29
C TYR A 148 12.84 -7.81 11.07
N ILE A 149 12.18 -8.02 9.93
CA ILE A 149 10.89 -7.40 9.60
C ILE A 149 9.81 -7.85 10.58
N ARG A 150 9.75 -9.14 10.89
CA ARG A 150 8.78 -9.68 11.86
C ARG A 150 8.98 -9.13 13.26
N LEU A 151 10.23 -9.08 13.73
CA LEU A 151 10.58 -8.46 15.01
C LEU A 151 10.26 -6.96 15.02
N ALA A 152 10.49 -6.26 13.91
CA ALA A 152 10.15 -4.85 13.79
C ALA A 152 8.63 -4.62 13.86
N LEU A 153 7.84 -5.43 13.15
CA LEU A 153 6.37 -5.37 13.22
C LEU A 153 5.85 -5.70 14.62
N SER A 154 6.44 -6.68 15.31
CA SER A 154 6.00 -7.06 16.66
C SER A 154 6.21 -5.94 17.69
N LYS A 155 7.07 -4.96 17.40
CA LYS A 155 7.30 -3.77 18.23
C LYS A 155 6.51 -2.52 17.77
N ALA A 156 5.70 -2.63 16.71
CA ALA A 156 4.78 -1.57 16.33
C ALA A 156 3.50 -1.68 17.17
N SER A 157 3.02 -0.53 17.66
CA SER A 157 1.81 -0.41 18.47
C SER A 157 0.60 0.06 17.67
N ASP A 158 -0.59 -0.31 18.15
CA ASP A 158 -1.86 0.18 17.63
C ASP A 158 -2.56 1.06 18.68
N HIS A 159 -2.72 2.33 18.37
CA HIS A 159 -3.37 3.34 19.20
C HIS A 159 -4.76 3.72 18.67
N THR A 160 -5.30 2.97 17.72
CA THR A 160 -6.59 3.30 17.09
C THR A 160 -7.73 3.34 18.12
N SER A 161 -7.66 2.49 19.16
CA SER A 161 -8.60 2.46 20.29
C SER A 161 -8.59 3.71 21.17
N GLN A 162 -7.54 4.54 21.07
CA GLN A 162 -7.42 5.78 21.84
C GLN A 162 -8.18 6.95 21.19
N LYS A 163 -8.73 6.75 19.99
CA LYS A 163 -9.48 7.80 19.29
C LYS A 163 -10.89 7.92 19.84
N ILE A 164 -11.31 9.15 20.12
CA ILE A 164 -12.68 9.54 20.45
C ILE A 164 -13.17 10.40 19.26
N ASP A 165 -14.31 10.04 18.68
CA ASP A 165 -14.87 10.70 17.49
C ASP A 165 -13.87 10.83 16.32
N GLY A 166 -13.05 9.79 16.14
CA GLY A 166 -12.04 9.72 15.09
C GLY A 166 -10.76 10.54 15.35
N LYS A 167 -10.64 11.20 16.51
CA LYS A 167 -9.48 12.03 16.88
C LYS A 167 -8.84 11.54 18.18
N LEU A 168 -7.52 11.68 18.28
CA LEU A 168 -6.81 11.43 19.54
C LEU A 168 -7.07 12.60 20.51
N PRO A 169 -7.24 12.34 21.82
CA PRO A 169 -7.24 13.38 22.84
C PRO A 169 -5.98 14.25 22.73
N GLU A 170 -6.13 15.56 22.88
CA GLU A 170 -5.04 16.51 22.59
C GLU A 170 -3.82 16.30 23.50
N ASP A 171 -4.03 16.03 24.80
CA ASP A 171 -2.94 15.77 25.74
C ASP A 171 -2.19 14.47 25.41
N TYR A 172 -2.94 13.44 25.00
CA TYR A 172 -2.37 12.17 24.55
C TYR A 172 -1.51 12.37 23.29
N ARG A 173 -2.04 13.11 22.31
CA ARG A 173 -1.34 13.46 21.08
C ARG A 173 -0.06 14.24 21.36
N LYS A 174 -0.11 15.26 22.21
CA LYS A 174 1.06 16.06 22.62
C LYS A 174 2.13 15.20 23.30
N LYS A 175 1.72 14.32 24.21
CA LYS A 175 2.62 13.39 24.92
C LYS A 175 3.37 12.48 23.93
N ILE A 176 2.63 11.81 23.04
CA ILE A 176 3.23 10.92 22.03
C ILE A 176 4.17 11.69 21.10
N LEU A 177 3.76 12.86 20.62
CA LEU A 177 4.58 13.67 19.71
C LEU A 177 5.89 14.11 20.37
N ARG A 178 5.82 14.56 21.64
CA ARG A 178 7.01 14.94 22.41
C ARG A 178 8.00 13.78 22.53
N GLN A 179 7.52 12.63 22.99
CA GLN A 179 8.36 11.44 23.18
C GLN A 179 8.96 10.94 21.86
N THR A 180 8.19 11.01 20.77
CA THR A 180 8.71 10.67 19.43
C THR A 180 9.84 11.61 19.00
N ASN A 181 9.68 12.92 19.22
CA ASN A 181 10.71 13.91 18.87
C ASN A 181 11.98 13.73 19.70
N GLU A 182 11.85 13.40 20.99
CA GLU A 182 12.97 13.10 21.88
C GLU A 182 13.72 11.85 21.40
N ASN A 183 13.01 10.76 21.10
CA ASN A 183 13.60 9.56 20.53
C ASN A 183 14.32 9.85 19.21
N GLY A 184 13.68 10.61 18.31
CA GLY A 184 14.24 10.94 16.99
C GLY A 184 15.60 11.64 17.08
N LYS A 185 15.80 12.52 18.08
CA LYS A 185 17.10 13.16 18.34
C LYS A 185 18.15 12.15 18.78
N ILE A 186 17.84 11.34 19.80
CA ILE A 186 18.74 10.33 20.35
C ILE A 186 19.18 9.34 19.27
N ILE A 187 18.22 8.85 18.49
CA ILE A 187 18.45 7.92 17.38
C ILE A 187 19.37 8.54 16.32
N THR A 188 19.14 9.81 15.96
CA THR A 188 19.95 10.51 14.97
C THR A 188 21.39 10.62 15.45
N GLU A 189 21.60 11.01 16.70
CA GLU A 189 22.92 11.13 17.32
C GLU A 189 23.65 9.78 17.39
N GLU A 190 22.96 8.72 17.86
CA GLU A 190 23.53 7.36 17.95
C GLU A 190 24.00 6.87 16.58
N PHE A 191 23.15 6.98 15.56
CA PHE A 191 23.49 6.51 14.22
C PHE A 191 24.60 7.33 13.57
N CYS A 192 24.55 8.66 13.70
CA CYS A 192 25.57 9.55 13.17
C CYS A 192 26.92 9.24 13.79
N GLY A 193 26.96 9.01 15.10
CA GLY A 193 28.16 8.56 15.82
C GLY A 193 28.65 7.19 15.33
N LYS A 194 27.77 6.19 15.30
CA LYS A 194 28.11 4.80 14.95
C LYS A 194 28.64 4.66 13.52
N TYR A 195 28.02 5.36 12.56
CA TYR A 195 28.39 5.25 11.14
C TYR A 195 29.25 6.41 10.63
N LYS A 196 29.64 7.35 11.52
CA LYS A 196 30.39 8.57 11.17
C LYS A 196 29.72 9.32 10.01
N LEU A 197 28.43 9.56 10.15
CA LEU A 197 27.60 10.23 9.14
C LEU A 197 27.17 11.61 9.63
N GLU A 198 27.08 12.55 8.70
CA GLU A 198 26.38 13.82 8.92
C GLU A 198 24.86 13.55 9.10
N PRO A 199 24.15 14.26 10.00
CA PRO A 199 22.71 14.09 10.20
C PRO A 199 21.89 14.22 8.91
N THR A 200 22.29 15.12 8.02
CA THR A 200 21.66 15.34 6.71
C THR A 200 21.82 14.15 5.75
N LYS A 201 22.83 13.31 5.95
CA LYS A 201 23.10 12.12 5.14
C LYS A 201 22.47 10.85 5.72
N LEU A 202 22.01 10.88 6.97
CA LEU A 202 21.42 9.73 7.63
C LEU A 202 20.19 9.19 6.89
N PHE A 203 19.34 10.10 6.42
CA PHE A 203 18.11 9.80 5.69
C PHE A 203 18.25 9.89 4.17
N SER A 204 19.49 9.93 3.65
CA SER A 204 19.76 9.86 2.20
C SER A 204 19.56 8.42 1.68
N SER A 205 18.38 7.86 1.91
CA SER A 205 18.03 6.50 1.54
C SER A 205 18.00 6.32 0.03
N ARG A 206 18.50 5.20 -0.48
CA ARG A 206 18.36 4.84 -1.90
C ARG A 206 17.05 4.10 -2.20
N SER A 207 16.45 3.44 -1.20
CA SER A 207 15.19 2.70 -1.34
C SER A 207 14.49 2.52 0.01
N LYS A 208 13.18 2.77 0.07
CA LYS A 208 12.34 2.55 1.26
C LYS A 208 11.00 1.94 0.86
N ILE A 209 10.42 1.14 1.74
CA ILE A 209 9.09 0.56 1.57
C ILE A 209 8.28 0.68 2.86
N HIS A 210 6.96 0.74 2.73
CA HIS A 210 6.06 0.55 3.86
C HIS A 210 5.65 -0.91 3.91
N ILE A 211 5.65 -1.51 5.10
CA ILE A 211 5.20 -2.88 5.31
C ILE A 211 4.04 -2.81 6.31
N TYR A 212 2.89 -3.31 5.88
CA TYR A 212 1.69 -3.42 6.70
C TYR A 212 1.42 -4.89 6.99
N GLN A 213 1.12 -5.21 8.24
CA GLN A 213 0.58 -6.52 8.58
C GLN A 213 -0.95 -6.46 8.43
N LEU A 214 -1.48 -7.28 7.52
CA LEU A 214 -2.91 -7.52 7.36
C LEU A 214 -3.29 -8.82 8.07
N LEU A 215 -4.53 -9.27 7.89
CA LEU A 215 -5.07 -10.43 8.59
C LEU A 215 -4.29 -11.73 8.31
N ASP A 216 -3.96 -12.00 7.03
CA ASP A 216 -3.34 -13.25 6.58
C ASP A 216 -2.10 -13.04 5.68
N CYS A 217 -1.69 -11.79 5.46
CA CYS A 217 -0.50 -11.43 4.71
C CYS A 217 0.19 -10.15 5.19
N TYR A 218 1.45 -9.99 4.82
CA TYR A 218 2.15 -8.70 4.79
C TYR A 218 1.92 -8.03 3.43
N GLN A 219 1.54 -6.76 3.44
CA GLN A 219 1.52 -5.89 2.26
C GLN A 219 2.81 -5.09 2.23
N LEU A 220 3.63 -5.34 1.21
CA LEU A 220 4.82 -4.57 0.89
C LEU A 220 4.41 -3.47 -0.10
N HIS A 221 4.51 -2.21 0.33
CA HIS A 221 4.11 -1.05 -0.44
C HIS A 221 5.35 -0.21 -0.84
N PRO A 222 5.62 -0.03 -2.14
CA PRO A 222 6.77 0.73 -2.60
C PRO A 222 6.54 2.23 -2.42
N CYS A 223 7.47 2.95 -1.79
CA CYS A 223 7.37 4.40 -1.59
C CYS A 223 7.81 5.19 -2.83
N VAL A 224 7.21 4.94 -3.99
CA VAL A 224 7.42 5.68 -5.24
C VAL A 224 6.28 6.67 -5.49
N GLN A 225 6.58 7.83 -6.07
CA GLN A 225 5.61 8.91 -6.25
C GLN A 225 4.51 8.59 -7.28
N TYR A 226 4.72 7.61 -8.17
CA TYR A 226 3.87 7.38 -9.35
C TYR A 226 3.27 5.96 -9.43
N ARG A 227 2.74 5.43 -8.31
CA ARG A 227 1.96 4.17 -8.24
C ARG A 227 2.76 2.89 -8.52
N GLY A 228 3.52 2.43 -7.53
CA GLY A 228 4.03 1.07 -7.55
C GLY A 228 2.99 0.11 -6.98
N SER A 229 2.82 -1.02 -7.64
CA SER A 229 1.97 -2.10 -7.16
C SER A 229 2.51 -2.67 -5.85
N ASP A 230 1.60 -2.96 -4.93
CA ASP A 230 1.90 -3.74 -3.75
C ASP A 230 2.36 -5.16 -4.09
N THR A 231 3.09 -5.77 -3.17
CA THR A 231 3.39 -7.20 -3.17
C THR A 231 2.91 -7.78 -1.86
N PHE A 232 2.23 -8.92 -1.91
CA PHE A 232 1.66 -9.57 -0.74
C PHE A 232 2.39 -10.88 -0.46
N VAL A 233 2.75 -11.10 0.81
CA VAL A 233 3.44 -12.30 1.29
C VAL A 233 2.62 -12.88 2.43
N SER A 234 2.31 -14.18 2.44
CA SER A 234 1.53 -14.76 3.55
C SER A 234 2.23 -14.55 4.89
N ILE A 235 1.47 -14.35 5.97
CA ILE A 235 2.07 -14.30 7.32
C ILE A 235 2.71 -15.64 7.73
N ASN A 236 2.28 -16.74 7.11
CA ASN A 236 2.76 -18.09 7.38
C ASN A 236 3.96 -18.49 6.51
N GLU A 237 4.43 -17.61 5.62
CA GLU A 237 5.62 -17.88 4.80
C GLU A 237 6.91 -17.94 5.62
N SER A 238 7.97 -18.46 5.02
CA SER A 238 9.30 -18.45 5.66
C SER A 238 9.87 -17.03 5.77
N ASP A 239 10.77 -16.80 6.73
CA ASP A 239 11.53 -15.54 6.82
C ASP A 239 12.35 -15.30 5.55
N GLU A 240 12.88 -16.37 4.95
CA GLU A 240 13.61 -16.28 3.69
C GLU A 240 12.76 -15.70 2.57
N ASN A 241 11.54 -16.20 2.38
CA ASN A 241 10.63 -15.73 1.33
C ASN A 241 10.18 -14.29 1.56
N LEU A 242 9.92 -13.89 2.81
CA LEU A 242 9.65 -12.50 3.15
C LEU A 242 10.84 -11.58 2.84
N GLY A 243 12.06 -12.03 3.17
CA GLY A 243 13.31 -11.32 2.86
C GLY A 243 13.54 -11.17 1.35
N ILE A 244 13.36 -12.25 0.58
CA ILE A 244 13.47 -12.24 -0.89
C ILE A 244 12.49 -11.24 -1.50
N ALA A 245 11.20 -11.32 -1.16
CA ALA A 245 10.18 -10.42 -1.69
C ALA A 245 10.48 -8.95 -1.35
N THR A 246 10.97 -8.71 -0.14
CA THR A 246 11.36 -7.38 0.32
C THR A 246 12.54 -6.81 -0.47
N LEU A 247 13.60 -7.61 -0.67
CA LEU A 247 14.75 -7.19 -1.48
C LEU A 247 14.35 -6.93 -2.93
N GLN A 248 13.57 -7.83 -3.53
CA GLN A 248 13.06 -7.64 -4.89
C GLN A 248 12.29 -6.31 -5.05
N MET A 249 11.53 -5.89 -4.04
CA MET A 249 10.85 -4.59 -4.07
C MET A 249 11.81 -3.42 -3.88
N LEU A 250 12.77 -3.53 -2.95
CA LEU A 250 13.79 -2.50 -2.70
C LEU A 250 14.80 -2.35 -3.86
N ASP A 251 14.99 -3.41 -4.65
CA ASP A 251 15.86 -3.46 -5.83
C ASP A 251 15.17 -3.02 -7.12
N ARG A 252 13.87 -2.66 -7.06
CA ARG A 252 13.19 -2.06 -8.20
C ARG A 252 13.94 -0.79 -8.61
N PRO A 253 14.42 -0.69 -9.86
CA PRO A 253 15.27 0.41 -10.29
C PRO A 253 14.49 1.72 -10.27
N TYR A 254 15.18 2.81 -9.93
CA TYR A 254 14.66 4.14 -10.20
C TYR A 254 14.68 4.36 -11.72
N MET A 255 13.48 4.48 -12.32
CA MET A 255 13.30 4.63 -13.76
C MET A 255 12.41 5.84 -14.03
N ALA A 256 12.38 6.30 -15.29
CA ALA A 256 11.35 7.22 -15.73
C ALA A 256 9.97 6.60 -15.47
N GLU A 257 9.04 7.39 -14.93
CA GLU A 257 7.70 6.98 -14.50
C GLU A 257 7.03 6.03 -15.50
N LYS A 258 7.02 6.40 -16.79
CA LYS A 258 6.42 5.58 -17.85
C LYS A 258 6.95 4.13 -17.86
N LYS A 259 8.28 3.95 -17.81
CA LYS A 259 8.92 2.62 -17.84
C LYS A 259 8.69 1.87 -16.54
N TYR A 260 8.63 2.59 -15.41
CA TYR A 260 8.32 1.98 -14.12
C TYR A 260 6.90 1.41 -14.12
N CYS A 261 5.92 2.20 -14.59
CA CYS A 261 4.53 1.78 -14.66
C CYS A 261 4.30 0.64 -15.67
N GLU A 262 5.06 0.56 -16.77
CA GLU A 262 4.96 -0.57 -17.70
C GLU A 262 5.29 -1.93 -17.04
N LYS A 263 6.07 -1.94 -15.95
CA LYS A 263 6.60 -3.17 -15.33
C LYS A 263 6.11 -3.43 -13.91
N TYR A 264 5.80 -2.38 -13.16
CA TYR A 264 5.53 -2.46 -11.71
C TYR A 264 4.21 -1.77 -11.32
N SER A 265 3.33 -1.51 -12.27
CA SER A 265 1.99 -0.98 -11.98
C SER A 265 1.01 -2.10 -11.66
N TYR A 266 -0.12 -1.76 -11.04
CA TYR A 266 -1.13 -2.76 -10.69
C TYR A 266 -1.69 -3.48 -11.93
N PHE A 267 -1.92 -2.75 -13.03
CA PHE A 267 -2.35 -3.28 -14.32
C PHE A 267 -1.34 -4.27 -14.88
N SER A 268 -0.05 -3.91 -14.92
CA SER A 268 1.00 -4.83 -15.41
C SER A 268 1.05 -6.15 -14.64
N ASN A 269 0.75 -6.11 -13.33
CA ASN A 269 0.74 -7.31 -12.49
C ASN A 269 -0.47 -8.22 -12.71
N ILE A 270 -1.66 -7.65 -12.97
CA ILE A 270 -2.88 -8.46 -13.11
C ILE A 270 -3.06 -8.98 -14.55
N MET A 271 -2.53 -8.27 -15.55
CA MET A 271 -2.73 -8.56 -16.97
C MET A 271 -2.44 -10.02 -17.37
N PRO A 272 -1.38 -10.68 -16.89
CA PRO A 272 -1.11 -12.10 -17.22
C PRO A 272 -2.20 -13.09 -16.77
N TYR A 273 -3.10 -12.66 -15.89
CA TYR A 273 -4.16 -13.50 -15.30
C TYR A 273 -5.55 -13.15 -15.81
N LEU A 274 -5.68 -12.22 -16.76
CA LEU A 274 -6.97 -11.84 -17.35
C LEU A 274 -7.22 -12.63 -18.65
N GLU A 275 -8.47 -13.03 -18.88
CA GLU A 275 -8.90 -13.64 -20.13
C GLU A 275 -9.05 -12.58 -21.23
N GLN A 276 -8.88 -13.00 -22.49
CA GLN A 276 -8.99 -12.11 -23.65
C GLN A 276 -10.36 -11.41 -23.74
N SER A 277 -11.43 -12.07 -23.29
CA SER A 277 -12.79 -11.50 -23.23
C SER A 277 -12.89 -10.30 -22.28
N ILE A 278 -12.10 -10.26 -21.21
CA ILE A 278 -12.01 -9.12 -20.29
C ILE A 278 -11.12 -8.02 -20.89
N ILE A 279 -9.99 -8.41 -21.49
CA ILE A 279 -9.03 -7.48 -22.11
C ILE A 279 -9.68 -6.72 -23.27
N ASP A 280 -10.45 -7.42 -24.11
CA ASP A 280 -11.09 -6.88 -25.31
C ASP A 280 -12.47 -6.27 -25.03
N ALA A 281 -12.99 -6.35 -23.80
CA ALA A 281 -14.31 -5.83 -23.47
C ALA A 281 -14.49 -4.37 -23.91
N ASP A 282 -15.60 -4.09 -24.57
CA ASP A 282 -16.03 -2.76 -24.98
C ASP A 282 -17.48 -2.54 -24.53
N PHE A 283 -17.78 -1.32 -24.05
CA PHE A 283 -19.13 -0.84 -23.73
C PHE A 283 -19.36 0.49 -24.46
#